data_AF-A0A921E4P7-F1
#
_entry.id   AF-A0A921E4P7-F1
#
_cell.length_a   1.000
_cell.length_b   1.000
_cell.length_c   1.000
_cell.angle_alpha   90.00
_cell.angle_beta   90.00
_cell.angle_gamma   90.00
#
_symmetry.space_group_name_H-M   'P 1'
#
loop_
_entity.id
_entity.type
_entity.pdbx_description
1 polymer ?
#
loop_
_entity_poly.entity_id
_entity_poly.type
_entity_poly.pdbx_seq_one_letter_code
_entity_poly.pdbx_strand_id
1 'polypeptide(L)'
;MASYFRPRWFLTPLFLPTSKPAYGAGFCCVLMGRSQQAREAGRRSWDWDDPEMPADFVSQIEEAIPLFRSLDTLNACRLFTEKQMKHPWGKDLYEQIVYDIAFGNLALARCWWQRLETEITSGDLPTEDFWRTKTLRFRSLREPLMDDDRAALAALLHQWERENVTGTPVERIWQPTPFPLEQIA
;
A
#
# COMPACT_ATOMS: atom_id res chain seq x y z
N MET A 1 -25.26 16.69 -15.35
CA MET A 1 -24.90 15.42 -14.68
C MET A 1 -23.86 14.73 -15.52
N ALA A 2 -22.84 14.12 -14.93
CA ALA A 2 -21.89 13.32 -15.72
C ALA A 2 -22.62 12.06 -16.21
N SER A 3 -22.64 11.82 -17.53
CA SER A 3 -23.26 10.62 -18.13
C SER A 3 -22.44 9.35 -17.91
N TYR A 4 -21.25 9.45 -17.31
CA TYR A 4 -20.36 8.31 -17.14
C TYR A 4 -19.70 8.30 -15.76
N PHE A 5 -19.18 7.13 -15.37
CA PHE A 5 -18.34 6.97 -14.19
C PHE A 5 -17.02 6.26 -14.52
N ARG A 6 -16.07 6.31 -13.57
CA ARG A 6 -14.75 5.66 -13.69
C ARG A 6 -14.42 4.97 -12.38
N PRO A 7 -14.66 3.65 -12.25
CA PRO A 7 -14.29 2.92 -11.06
C PRO A 7 -12.78 2.97 -10.90
N ARG A 8 -12.35 3.16 -9.66
CA ARG A 8 -10.94 3.16 -9.27
C ARG A 8 -10.80 2.26 -8.05
N TRP A 9 -9.71 1.51 -8.03
CA TRP A 9 -9.27 0.80 -6.86
C TRP A 9 -7.81 1.14 -6.62
N PHE A 10 -7.39 0.94 -5.38
CA PHE A 10 -6.05 1.28 -4.91
C PHE A 10 -5.56 0.13 -4.03
N LEU A 11 -4.28 -0.19 -4.17
CA LEU A 11 -3.56 -0.90 -3.13
C LEU A 11 -2.83 0.18 -2.32
N THR A 12 -2.85 0.06 -0.99
CA THR A 12 -2.20 1.05 -0.11
C THR A 12 -1.38 0.34 0.95
N PRO A 13 -0.07 0.63 1.09
CA PRO A 13 0.78 -0.01 2.08
C PRO A 13 0.65 0.78 3.38
N LEU A 14 -0.37 0.46 4.18
CA LEU A 14 -0.76 1.26 5.33
C LEU A 14 0.28 1.26 6.45
N PHE A 15 1.19 0.30 6.46
CA PHE A 15 2.29 0.21 7.41
C PHE A 15 3.48 1.11 7.04
N LEU A 16 3.39 1.94 5.99
CA LEU A 16 4.42 2.94 5.70
C LEU A 16 4.24 4.20 6.57
N PRO A 17 5.33 4.91 6.89
CA PRO A 17 5.33 6.00 7.86
C PRO A 17 4.49 7.22 7.48
N THR A 18 4.06 7.39 6.24
CA THR A 18 3.13 8.48 5.86
C THR A 18 2.11 8.07 4.81
N SER A 19 1.67 6.80 4.85
CA SER A 19 0.68 6.27 3.92
C SER A 19 -0.71 6.88 4.16
N LYS A 20 -1.43 7.22 3.10
CA LYS A 20 -2.84 7.62 3.19
C LYS A 20 -3.69 6.67 2.35
N PRO A 21 -4.73 6.02 2.92
CA PRO A 21 -5.64 5.11 2.20
C PRO A 21 -6.17 5.70 0.89
N ALA A 22 -6.45 7.01 0.86
CA ALA A 22 -7.01 7.72 -0.28
C ALA A 22 -6.01 8.05 -1.42
N TYR A 23 -4.72 7.88 -1.17
CA TYR A 23 -3.63 8.22 -2.11
C TYR A 23 -2.75 7.00 -2.41
N GLY A 24 -3.34 5.80 -2.30
CA GLY A 24 -2.69 4.54 -2.61
C GLY A 24 -2.06 4.50 -4.00
N ALA A 25 -1.11 3.60 -4.16
CA ALA A 25 -0.40 3.49 -5.41
C ALA A 25 -1.22 2.70 -6.43
N GLY A 26 -1.10 3.10 -7.69
CA GLY A 26 -1.75 2.43 -8.81
C GLY A 26 -3.18 2.91 -9.01
N PHE A 27 -3.36 3.81 -9.97
CA PHE A 27 -4.55 3.73 -10.82
C PHE A 27 -4.49 2.39 -11.54
N CYS A 28 -4.86 1.30 -10.86
CA CYS A 28 -4.93 -0.03 -11.45
C CYS A 28 -6.22 -0.15 -12.27
N CYS A 29 -6.53 0.90 -13.04
CA CYS A 29 -7.71 1.07 -13.88
C CYS A 29 -7.84 -0.02 -14.94
N VAL A 30 -6.77 -0.79 -15.19
CA VAL A 30 -6.73 -1.88 -16.17
C VAL A 30 -7.71 -3.01 -15.85
N LEU A 31 -8.05 -3.21 -14.58
CA LEU A 31 -8.84 -4.36 -14.12
C LEU A 31 -10.34 -4.09 -13.95
N MET A 32 -10.75 -2.82 -14.03
CA MET A 32 -12.17 -2.43 -13.93
C MET A 32 -12.58 -1.58 -15.15
N GLY A 33 -11.95 -1.86 -16.30
CA GLY A 33 -12.32 -1.30 -17.59
C GLY A 33 -13.45 -2.10 -18.24
N ARG A 34 -13.99 -1.57 -19.33
CA ARG A 34 -14.98 -2.25 -20.18
C ARG A 34 -14.41 -3.56 -20.73
N SER A 35 -15.28 -4.57 -20.94
CA SER A 35 -14.85 -5.83 -21.58
C SER A 35 -14.20 -5.58 -22.93
N GLN A 36 -13.41 -6.56 -23.40
CA GLN A 36 -12.77 -6.45 -24.72
C GLN A 36 -13.79 -6.23 -25.83
N GLN A 37 -14.91 -6.96 -25.81
CA GLN A 37 -16.00 -6.81 -26.77
C GLN A 37 -16.57 -5.39 -26.78
N ALA A 38 -16.85 -4.83 -25.61
CA ALA A 38 -17.35 -3.46 -25.50
C ALA A 38 -16.31 -2.43 -26.02
N ARG A 39 -15.03 -2.64 -25.73
CA ARG A 39 -13.94 -1.78 -26.21
C ARG A 39 -13.79 -1.80 -27.74
N GLU A 40 -13.92 -2.98 -28.34
CA GLU A 40 -13.89 -3.17 -29.80
C GLU A 40 -15.09 -2.51 -30.48
N ALA A 41 -16.25 -2.50 -29.82
CA ALA A 41 -17.44 -1.76 -30.25
C ALA A 41 -17.38 -0.23 -29.99
N GLY A 42 -16.23 0.30 -29.57
CA GLY A 42 -16.02 1.72 -29.31
C GLY A 42 -16.51 2.21 -27.94
N ARG A 43 -17.10 1.35 -27.11
CA ARG A 43 -17.62 1.67 -25.77
C ARG A 43 -16.52 1.54 -24.73
N ARG A 44 -15.66 2.56 -24.61
CA ARG A 44 -14.47 2.54 -23.73
C ARG A 44 -14.72 3.03 -22.31
N SER A 45 -15.84 3.68 -22.04
CA SER A 45 -16.22 4.22 -20.72
C SER A 45 -17.48 3.56 -20.18
N TRP A 46 -17.67 3.63 -18.86
CA TRP A 46 -18.90 3.23 -18.19
C TRP A 46 -19.93 4.36 -18.30
N ASP A 47 -20.78 4.30 -19.33
CA ASP A 47 -21.81 5.28 -19.63
C ASP A 47 -23.18 4.81 -19.12
N TRP A 48 -23.91 5.66 -18.42
CA TRP A 48 -25.26 5.35 -17.91
C TRP A 48 -26.29 5.22 -19.03
N ASP A 49 -26.06 5.85 -20.18
CA ASP A 49 -26.96 5.80 -21.33
C ASP A 49 -26.74 4.52 -22.18
N ASP A 50 -25.70 3.74 -21.89
CA ASP A 50 -25.45 2.46 -22.55
C ASP A 50 -26.26 1.32 -21.87
N PRO A 51 -27.24 0.72 -22.56
CA PRO A 51 -28.09 -0.32 -21.97
C PRO A 51 -27.34 -1.61 -21.65
N GLU A 52 -26.19 -1.87 -22.29
CA GLU A 52 -25.35 -3.04 -22.00
C GLU A 52 -24.40 -2.81 -20.82
N MET A 53 -24.29 -1.55 -20.35
CA MET A 53 -23.35 -1.16 -19.32
C MET A 53 -23.51 -1.92 -18.00
N PRO A 54 -24.72 -2.07 -17.42
CA PRO A 54 -24.87 -2.75 -16.14
C PRO A 54 -24.39 -4.21 -16.15
N ALA A 55 -24.73 -4.97 -17.19
CA ALA A 55 -24.34 -6.37 -17.32
C ALA A 55 -22.84 -6.53 -17.54
N ASP A 56 -22.25 -5.69 -18.41
CA ASP A 56 -20.81 -5.66 -18.65
C ASP A 56 -20.03 -5.28 -17.38
N PHE A 57 -20.54 -4.31 -16.60
CA PHE A 57 -19.92 -3.89 -15.36
C PHE A 57 -19.88 -5.01 -14.34
N VAL A 58 -21.01 -5.69 -14.10
CA VAL A 58 -21.05 -6.83 -13.17
C VAL A 58 -20.07 -7.92 -13.61
N SER A 59 -20.07 -8.28 -14.89
CA SER A 59 -19.15 -9.28 -15.44
C SER A 59 -17.68 -8.91 -15.21
N GLN A 60 -17.27 -7.68 -15.53
CA GLN A 60 -15.89 -7.24 -15.33
C GLN A 60 -15.49 -7.18 -13.85
N ILE A 61 -16.43 -6.84 -12.95
CA ILE A 61 -16.17 -6.89 -11.50
C ILE A 61 -16.01 -8.34 -11.03
N GLU A 62 -16.86 -9.26 -11.48
CA GLU A 62 -16.75 -10.68 -11.15
C GLU A 62 -15.42 -11.29 -11.61
N GLU A 63 -14.93 -10.90 -12.78
CA GLU A 63 -13.60 -11.28 -13.28
C GLU A 63 -12.45 -10.72 -12.41
N ALA A 64 -12.62 -9.52 -11.84
CA ALA A 64 -11.61 -8.88 -10.99
C ALA A 64 -11.57 -9.44 -9.55
N ILE A 65 -12.69 -9.96 -9.02
CA ILE A 65 -12.80 -10.44 -7.64
C ILE A 65 -11.73 -11.49 -7.27
N PRO A 66 -11.48 -12.54 -8.07
CA PRO A 66 -10.43 -13.53 -7.76
C PRO A 66 -9.05 -12.91 -7.57
N LEU A 67 -8.70 -11.91 -8.39
CA LEU A 67 -7.45 -11.19 -8.25
C LEU A 67 -7.41 -10.45 -6.92
N PHE A 68 -8.46 -9.68 -6.56
CA PHE A 68 -8.49 -8.98 -5.28
C PHE A 68 -8.38 -9.93 -4.09
N ARG A 69 -9.01 -11.10 -4.17
CA ARG A 69 -8.89 -12.15 -3.14
C ARG A 69 -7.49 -12.74 -3.04
N SER A 70 -6.72 -12.75 -4.12
CA SER A 70 -5.32 -13.22 -4.09
C SER A 70 -4.33 -12.21 -3.50
N LEU A 71 -4.75 -10.96 -3.25
CA LEU A 71 -3.94 -9.91 -2.63
C LEU A 71 -4.13 -9.88 -1.11
N ASP A 72 -4.12 -11.06 -0.48
CA ASP A 72 -4.43 -11.28 0.94
C ASP A 72 -3.20 -11.29 1.86
N THR A 73 -2.00 -11.29 1.27
CA THR A 73 -0.74 -11.26 2.00
C THR A 73 0.14 -10.10 1.53
N LEU A 74 1.01 -9.61 2.41
CA LEU A 74 2.00 -8.59 2.07
C LEU A 74 2.87 -9.01 0.88
N ASN A 75 3.24 -10.30 0.81
CA ASN A 75 4.03 -10.85 -0.30
C ASN A 75 3.26 -10.80 -1.63
N ALA A 76 2.00 -11.24 -1.64
CA ALA A 76 1.17 -11.20 -2.85
C ALA A 76 0.97 -9.76 -3.34
N CYS A 77 0.71 -8.83 -2.41
CA CYS A 77 0.63 -7.40 -2.69
C CYS A 77 1.93 -6.87 -3.33
N ARG A 78 3.10 -7.19 -2.76
CA ARG A 78 4.39 -6.75 -3.30
C ARG A 78 4.62 -7.28 -4.72
N LEU A 79 4.47 -8.58 -4.92
CA LEU A 79 4.64 -9.22 -6.24
C LEU A 79 3.70 -8.62 -7.29
N PHE A 80 2.46 -8.32 -6.91
CA PHE A 80 1.52 -7.65 -7.79
C PHE A 80 2.03 -6.26 -8.21
N THR A 81 2.46 -5.43 -7.26
CA THR A 81 2.98 -4.09 -7.58
C THR A 81 4.23 -4.16 -8.47
N GLU A 82 5.16 -5.08 -8.19
CA GLU A 82 6.38 -5.27 -8.99
C GLU A 82 6.07 -5.63 -10.44
N LYS A 83 5.02 -6.42 -10.67
CA LYS A 83 4.59 -6.82 -12.01
C LYS A 83 3.82 -5.72 -12.75
N GLN A 84 2.99 -4.94 -12.04
CA GLN A 84 1.97 -4.09 -12.66
C GLN A 84 2.30 -2.60 -12.65
N MET A 85 3.22 -2.16 -11.80
CA MET A 85 3.52 -0.74 -11.60
C MET A 85 4.89 -0.38 -12.14
N LYS A 86 4.98 0.79 -12.80
CA LYS A 86 6.26 1.39 -13.20
C LYS A 86 7.13 1.78 -12.00
N HIS A 87 6.49 2.16 -10.89
CA HIS A 87 7.12 2.52 -9.63
C HIS A 87 6.52 1.67 -8.51
N PRO A 88 7.01 0.43 -8.32
CA PRO A 88 6.52 -0.45 -7.27
C PRO A 88 7.02 -0.02 -5.90
N TRP A 89 6.35 -0.51 -4.85
CA TRP A 89 6.73 -0.21 -3.47
C TRP A 89 8.07 -0.80 -3.06
N GLY A 90 8.70 -0.19 -2.07
CA GLY A 90 9.97 -0.69 -1.53
C GLY A 90 11.13 -0.50 -2.51
N LYS A 91 11.06 0.54 -3.36
CA LYS A 91 12.15 0.90 -4.29
C LYS A 91 12.90 2.15 -3.86
N ASP A 92 12.30 3.05 -3.10
CA ASP A 92 13.06 4.07 -2.40
C ASP A 92 13.69 3.50 -1.12
N LEU A 93 14.81 4.10 -0.68
CA LEU A 93 15.60 3.60 0.45
C LEU A 93 14.82 3.58 1.76
N TYR A 94 13.90 4.52 1.96
CA TYR A 94 13.10 4.64 3.18
C TYR A 94 12.05 3.53 3.26
N GLU A 95 11.35 3.26 2.15
CA GLU A 95 10.42 2.15 2.06
C GLU A 95 11.12 0.80 2.19
N GLN A 96 12.33 0.64 1.62
CA GLN A 96 13.08 -0.62 1.70
C GLN A 96 13.32 -1.07 3.14
N ILE A 97 13.70 -0.16 4.05
CA ILE A 97 13.86 -0.47 5.48
C ILE A 97 12.56 -1.07 6.04
N VAL A 98 11.43 -0.40 5.82
CA VAL A 98 10.14 -0.79 6.39
C VAL A 98 9.65 -2.11 5.81
N TYR A 99 9.82 -2.32 4.50
CA TYR A 99 9.49 -3.58 3.86
C TYR A 99 10.35 -4.73 4.37
N ASP A 100 11.66 -4.56 4.45
CA ASP A 100 12.54 -5.61 4.95
C ASP A 100 12.26 -5.92 6.42
N ILE A 101 11.90 -4.93 7.24
CA ILE A 101 11.38 -5.17 8.59
C ILE A 101 10.09 -6.00 8.54
N ALA A 102 9.10 -5.58 7.77
CA ALA A 102 7.81 -6.27 7.66
C ALA A 102 7.94 -7.73 7.17
N PHE A 103 8.91 -8.00 6.29
CA PHE A 103 9.24 -9.35 5.83
C PHE A 103 10.10 -10.15 6.83
N GLY A 104 10.63 -9.52 7.88
CA GLY A 104 11.53 -10.15 8.85
C GLY A 104 13.00 -10.24 8.39
N ASN A 105 13.36 -9.55 7.31
CA ASN A 105 14.73 -9.44 6.79
C ASN A 105 15.57 -8.42 7.59
N LEU A 106 15.67 -8.58 8.92
CA LEU A 106 16.24 -7.55 9.80
C LEU A 106 17.71 -7.23 9.48
N ALA A 107 18.49 -8.21 9.00
CA ALA A 107 19.85 -7.98 8.55
C ALA A 107 19.93 -7.00 7.37
N LEU A 108 19.04 -7.13 6.37
CA LEU A 108 18.97 -6.21 5.25
C LEU A 108 18.48 -4.83 5.70
N ALA A 109 17.46 -4.80 6.57
CA ALA A 109 16.96 -3.56 7.15
C ALA A 109 18.06 -2.78 7.88
N ARG A 110 18.95 -3.45 8.62
CA ARG A 110 20.13 -2.82 9.25
C ARG A 110 21.11 -2.24 8.23
N CYS A 111 21.38 -2.95 7.13
CA CYS A 111 22.24 -2.42 6.06
C CYS A 111 21.67 -1.14 5.46
N TRP A 112 20.35 -1.09 5.25
CA TRP A 112 19.69 0.14 4.78
C TRP A 112 19.72 1.25 5.83
N TRP A 113 19.48 0.91 7.11
CA TRP A 113 19.55 1.85 8.22
C TRP A 113 20.91 2.55 8.28
N GLN A 114 22.02 1.80 8.21
CA GLN A 114 23.38 2.35 8.23
C GLN A 114 23.63 3.39 7.13
N ARG A 115 22.97 3.25 5.98
CA ARG A 115 23.10 4.21 4.87
C ARG A 115 22.32 5.51 5.11
N LEU A 116 21.26 5.45 5.90
CA LEU A 116 20.36 6.58 6.18
C LEU A 116 20.53 7.15 7.59
N GLU A 117 21.29 6.51 8.46
CA GLU A 117 21.37 6.88 9.89
C GLU A 117 21.72 8.35 10.04
N THR A 118 22.80 8.82 9.40
CA THR A 118 23.20 10.23 9.44
C THR A 118 22.10 11.16 8.96
N GLU A 119 21.35 10.82 7.90
CA GLU A 119 20.26 11.65 7.39
C GLU A 119 19.06 11.68 8.34
N ILE A 120 18.70 10.53 8.93
CA ILE A 120 17.54 10.39 9.80
C ILE A 120 17.82 11.00 11.18
N THR A 121 19.01 10.82 11.73
CA THR A 121 19.34 11.21 13.11
C THR A 121 19.94 12.60 13.21
N SER A 122 20.51 13.16 12.13
CA SER A 122 21.12 14.48 12.18
C SER A 122 20.09 15.60 12.01
N GLY A 123 20.37 16.72 12.67
CA GLY A 123 19.63 17.96 12.48
C GLY A 123 18.33 18.06 13.27
N ASP A 124 17.79 19.28 13.23
CA ASP A 124 16.50 19.60 13.80
C ASP A 124 15.37 18.88 13.06
N LEU A 125 14.27 18.65 13.76
CA LEU A 125 13.07 18.10 13.15
C LEU A 125 12.54 19.08 12.08
N PRO A 126 12.08 18.57 10.92
CA PRO A 126 11.39 19.40 9.93
C PRO A 126 10.24 20.19 10.57
N THR A 127 10.02 21.41 10.08
CA THR A 127 8.91 22.27 10.53
C THR A 127 7.56 21.82 9.94
N GLU A 128 7.58 21.22 8.75
CA GLU A 128 6.38 20.67 8.10
C GLU A 128 5.95 19.35 8.75
N ASP A 129 4.69 19.26 9.16
CA ASP A 129 4.13 18.13 9.90
C ASP A 129 4.36 16.77 9.22
N PHE A 130 4.18 16.70 7.90
CA PHE A 130 4.36 15.46 7.14
C PHE A 130 5.79 14.91 7.29
N TRP A 131 6.79 15.75 7.06
CA TRP A 131 8.20 15.37 7.14
C TRP A 131 8.60 15.09 8.59
N ARG A 132 8.07 15.88 9.53
CA ARG A 132 8.28 15.68 10.96
C ARG A 132 7.78 14.31 11.43
N THR A 133 6.54 13.94 11.10
CA THR A 133 5.96 12.63 11.44
C THR A 133 6.76 11.51 10.78
N LYS A 134 7.12 11.66 9.50
CA LYS A 134 7.95 10.68 8.79
C LYS A 134 9.27 10.44 9.53
N THR A 135 10.00 11.51 9.86
CA THR A 135 11.30 11.42 10.56
C THR A 135 11.17 10.79 11.93
N LEU A 136 10.16 11.17 12.73
CA LEU A 136 9.93 10.59 14.06
C LEU A 136 9.63 9.08 13.99
N ARG A 137 8.77 8.65 13.06
CA ARG A 137 8.49 7.23 12.83
C ARG A 137 9.73 6.46 12.38
N PHE A 138 10.56 7.02 11.51
CA PHE A 138 11.83 6.36 11.17
C PHE A 138 12.77 6.26 12.37
N ARG A 139 12.93 7.34 13.15
CA ARG A 139 13.76 7.34 14.37
C ARG A 139 13.32 6.27 15.37
N SER A 140 12.01 6.03 15.52
CA SER A 140 11.51 5.00 16.45
C SER A 140 11.84 3.56 16.04
N LEU A 141 12.23 3.31 14.79
CA LEU A 141 12.68 1.97 14.36
C LEU A 141 14.07 1.62 14.89
N ARG A 142 14.90 2.61 15.25
CA ARG A 142 16.33 2.40 15.49
C ARG A 142 16.59 1.36 16.57
N GLU A 143 16.08 1.59 17.78
CA GLU A 143 16.33 0.73 18.94
C GLU A 143 15.79 -0.69 18.70
N PRO A 144 14.50 -0.89 18.36
CA PRO A 144 13.98 -2.22 18.07
C PRO A 144 14.74 -2.96 16.96
N LEU A 145 15.20 -2.25 15.92
CA LEU A 145 15.93 -2.85 14.81
C LEU A 145 17.35 -3.29 15.18
N MET A 146 18.02 -2.57 16.09
CA MET A 146 19.34 -2.94 16.59
C MET A 146 19.25 -4.12 17.57
N ASP A 147 18.18 -4.17 18.36
CA ASP A 147 17.97 -5.20 19.38
C ASP A 147 17.33 -6.49 18.83
N ASP A 148 17.06 -6.55 17.53
CA ASP A 148 16.29 -7.64 16.89
C ASP A 148 14.92 -7.86 17.57
N ASP A 149 14.33 -6.79 18.14
CA ASP A 149 13.04 -6.83 18.82
C ASP A 149 11.90 -6.84 17.80
N ARG A 150 11.62 -8.06 17.33
CA ARG A 150 10.53 -8.35 16.39
C ARG A 150 9.18 -7.86 16.91
N ALA A 151 8.90 -8.05 18.21
CA ALA A 151 7.61 -7.68 18.78
C ALA A 151 7.42 -6.15 18.78
N ALA A 152 8.44 -5.39 19.18
CA ALA A 152 8.38 -3.94 19.13
C ALA A 152 8.32 -3.40 17.69
N LEU A 153 9.04 -4.01 16.75
CA LEU A 153 8.95 -3.65 15.33
C LEU A 153 7.54 -3.89 14.77
N ALA A 154 6.95 -5.05 15.03
CA ALA A 154 5.57 -5.34 14.61
C ALA A 154 4.57 -4.36 15.23
N ALA A 155 4.71 -4.05 16.52
CA ALA A 155 3.87 -3.08 17.20
C ALA A 155 3.93 -1.69 16.54
N LEU A 156 5.12 -1.22 16.15
CA LEU A 156 5.28 0.03 15.42
C LEU A 156 4.57 -0.01 14.06
N LEU A 157 4.71 -1.09 13.30
CA LEU A 157 4.05 -1.22 11.99
C LEU A 157 2.52 -1.22 12.13
N HIS A 158 1.98 -2.01 13.05
CA HIS A 158 0.54 -2.05 13.34
C HIS A 158 0.01 -0.70 13.84
N GLN A 159 0.78 0.01 14.66
CA GLN A 159 0.44 1.36 15.09
C GLN A 159 0.32 2.30 13.88
N TRP A 160 1.28 2.25 12.96
CA TRP A 160 1.24 3.10 11.77
C TRP A 160 0.07 2.76 10.85
N GLU A 161 -0.26 1.47 10.67
CA GLU A 161 -1.47 1.06 9.95
C GLU A 161 -2.73 1.68 10.54
N ARG A 162 -2.89 1.55 11.86
CA ARG A 162 -4.06 2.08 12.57
C ARG A 162 -4.16 3.59 12.44
N GLU A 163 -3.05 4.30 12.64
CA GLU A 163 -2.99 5.76 12.52
C GLU A 163 -3.32 6.21 11.09
N ASN A 164 -2.80 5.51 10.08
CA ASN A 164 -3.02 5.87 8.68
C ASN A 164 -4.46 5.59 8.22
N VAL A 165 -5.14 4.63 8.85
CA VAL A 165 -6.55 4.29 8.58
C VAL A 165 -7.53 5.19 9.34
N THR A 166 -7.12 5.77 10.46
CA THR A 166 -7.99 6.58 11.33
C THR A 166 -8.58 7.78 10.60
N GLY A 167 -9.90 7.99 10.73
CA GLY A 167 -10.63 9.07 10.09
C GLY A 167 -10.95 8.84 8.60
N THR A 168 -10.61 7.68 8.05
CA THR A 168 -10.89 7.36 6.64
C THR A 168 -12.15 6.51 6.47
N PRO A 169 -12.75 6.47 5.27
CA PRO A 169 -13.93 5.64 5.00
C PRO A 169 -13.70 4.14 5.22
N VAL A 170 -12.45 3.67 5.11
CA VAL A 170 -12.10 2.25 5.29
C VAL A 170 -11.91 1.86 6.76
N GLU A 171 -11.88 2.82 7.69
CA GLU A 171 -11.62 2.56 9.11
C GLU A 171 -12.56 1.51 9.73
N ARG A 172 -13.83 1.54 9.33
CA ARG A 172 -14.88 0.66 9.88
C ARG A 172 -14.77 -0.79 9.41
N ILE A 173 -14.06 -1.02 8.30
CA ILE A 173 -13.95 -2.33 7.66
C ILE A 173 -12.51 -2.86 7.69
N TRP A 174 -11.56 -2.05 8.15
CA TRP A 174 -10.16 -2.45 8.25
C TRP A 174 -9.95 -3.42 9.40
N GLN A 175 -9.13 -4.45 9.15
CA GLN A 175 -8.69 -5.43 10.13
C GLN A 175 -7.17 -5.59 9.97
N PRO A 176 -6.38 -5.54 11.06
CA PRO A 176 -4.95 -5.79 10.99
C PRO A 176 -4.70 -7.26 10.62
N THR A 177 -3.67 -7.49 9.81
CA THR A 177 -3.18 -8.82 9.44
C THR A 177 -1.74 -8.97 9.89
N PRO A 178 -1.31 -10.14 10.38
CA PRO A 178 0.05 -10.32 10.85
C PRO A 178 1.07 -10.11 9.71
N PHE A 179 2.15 -9.41 10.02
CA PHE A 179 3.32 -9.30 9.16
C PHE A 179 4.10 -10.62 9.15
N PRO A 180 4.77 -10.97 8.04
CA PRO A 180 5.69 -12.12 8.01
C PRO A 180 6.73 -12.10 9.13
N LEU A 181 7.17 -10.93 9.58
CA LEU A 181 8.12 -10.79 10.69
C LEU A 181 7.61 -11.44 12.00
N GLU A 182 6.30 -11.50 12.20
CA GLU A 182 5.64 -12.05 13.40
C GLU A 182 5.55 -13.58 13.37
N GLN A 183 5.76 -14.20 12.21
CA GLN A 183 5.53 -15.64 12.00
C GLN A 183 6.78 -16.51 12.21
N ILE A 184 7.96 -15.90 12.31
CA ILE A 184 9.24 -16.60 12.47
C ILE A 184 9.74 -16.35 13.89
N ALA A 185 9.56 -17.36 14.75
CA ALA A 185 10.23 -17.50 16.04
C ALA A 185 11.28 -18.61 15.93
#